data_AF-A0A2A2HTI3-F1
#
_entry.id   AF-A0A2A2HTI3-F1
#
_cell.length_a   1.000
_cell.length_b   1.000
_cell.length_c   1.000
_cell.angle_alpha   90.00
_cell.angle_beta   90.00
_cell.angle_gamma   90.00
#
_symmetry.space_group_name_H-M   'P 1'
#
loop_
_entity.id
_entity.type
_entity.pdbx_description
1 polymer ?
#
loop_
_entity_poly.entity_id
_entity_poly.type
_entity_poly.pdbx_seq_one_letter_code
_entity_poly.pdbx_strand_id
1 'polypeptide(L)' 'MEEHPRVLWQELKDFAGIDEEDFFKYFENKERGFAVSIEELNIFKNPIDPKEIKENFRPPHTFSYIDKNIVKKVITK' A
#
# COMPACT_ATOMS: atom_id res chain seq x y z
N MET A 1 5.22 1.38 12.41
CA MET A 1 5.88 0.43 13.35
C MET A 1 6.90 -0.39 12.59
N GLU A 2 8.03 -0.74 13.21
CA GLU A 2 9.04 -1.64 12.63
C GLU A 2 9.38 -2.73 13.64
N GLU A 3 9.06 -3.98 13.32
CA GLU A 3 9.18 -5.11 14.24
C GLU A 3 9.42 -6.44 13.49
N HIS A 4 9.67 -7.52 14.23
CA HIS A 4 9.74 -8.87 13.66
C HIS A 4 8.36 -9.31 13.10
N PRO A 5 8.27 -10.04 11.96
CA PRO A 5 7.00 -10.43 11.35
C PRO A 5 6.02 -11.13 12.29
N ARG A 6 6.51 -11.95 13.23
CA ARG A 6 5.67 -12.58 14.26
C ARG A 6 4.98 -11.57 15.18
N VAL A 7 5.68 -10.50 15.58
CA VAL A 7 5.12 -9.42 16.41
C VAL A 7 4.11 -8.62 15.60
N LEU A 8 4.47 -8.26 14.36
CA LEU A 8 3.56 -7.57 13.44
C LEU A 8 2.27 -8.38 13.23
N TRP A 9 2.36 -9.69 13.01
CA TRP A 9 1.19 -10.56 12.84
C TRP A 9 0.33 -10.58 14.10
N GLN A 10 0.95 -10.78 15.27
CA GLN A 10 0.24 -10.83 16.54
C GLN A 10 -0.55 -9.54 16.81
N GLU A 11 0.01 -8.39 16.48
CA GLU A 11 -0.61 -7.09 16.76
C GLU A 11 -1.58 -6.61 15.69
N LEU A 12 -1.35 -6.97 14.42
CA LEU A 12 -2.01 -6.31 13.29
C LEU A 12 -2.82 -7.23 12.37
N LYS A 13 -2.85 -8.55 12.60
CA LYS A 13 -3.55 -9.51 11.72
C LYS A 13 -5.01 -9.12 11.41
N ASP A 14 -5.73 -8.57 12.38
CA ASP A 14 -7.15 -8.22 12.23
C ASP A 14 -7.35 -6.97 11.34
N PHE A 15 -6.28 -6.20 11.10
CA PHE A 15 -6.28 -4.98 10.29
C PHE A 15 -5.49 -5.12 8.97
N ALA A 16 -4.65 -6.16 8.85
CA ALA A 16 -3.72 -6.33 7.73
C ALA A 16 -4.41 -6.66 6.39
N GLY A 17 -5.62 -7.23 6.42
CA GLY A 17 -6.39 -7.55 5.21
C GLY A 17 -5.78 -8.68 4.36
N ILE A 18 -4.93 -9.51 4.95
CA ILE A 18 -4.26 -10.67 4.35
C ILE A 18 -4.33 -11.84 5.33
N ASP A 19 -4.36 -13.07 4.84
CA ASP A 19 -4.31 -14.26 5.70
C ASP A 19 -2.89 -14.57 6.21
N GLU A 20 -2.83 -15.47 7.19
CA GLU A 20 -1.60 -15.84 7.89
C GLU A 20 -0.57 -16.50 6.97
N GLU A 21 -1.01 -17.39 6.09
CA GLU A 21 -0.13 -18.17 5.23
C GLU A 21 0.58 -17.25 4.23
N ASP A 22 -0.19 -16.38 3.55
CA ASP A 22 0.37 -15.43 2.61
C ASP A 22 1.23 -14.36 3.30
N PHE A 23 0.87 -13.94 4.52
CA PHE A 23 1.69 -13.03 5.31
C PHE A 23 3.07 -13.62 5.63
N PHE A 24 3.12 -14.82 6.22
CA PHE A 24 4.40 -15.43 6.60
C PHE A 24 5.22 -15.90 5.40
N LYS A 25 4.56 -16.24 4.29
CA LYS A 25 5.23 -16.49 3.01
C LYS A 25 5.87 -15.23 2.45
N TYR A 26 5.20 -14.08 2.51
CA TYR A 26 5.77 -12.79 2.08
C TYR A 26 7.01 -12.41 2.92
N PHE A 27 6.96 -12.66 4.22
CA PHE A 27 8.07 -12.40 5.15
C PHE A 27 9.04 -13.58 5.33
N GLU A 28 9.05 -14.56 4.43
CA GLU A 28 9.93 -15.72 4.55
C GLU A 28 11.41 -15.28 4.61
N ASN A 29 12.13 -15.80 5.61
CA ASN A 29 13.53 -15.43 5.90
C ASN A 29 13.76 -13.93 6.17
N LYS A 30 12.74 -13.19 6.61
CA LYS A 30 12.85 -11.79 7.05
C LYS A 30 12.71 -11.70 8.57
N GLU A 31 13.60 -10.95 9.19
CA GLU A 31 13.58 -10.70 10.64
C GLU A 31 12.96 -9.35 11.00
N ARG A 32 12.68 -8.50 10.01
CA ARG A 32 12.12 -7.15 10.17
C ARG A 32 11.06 -6.89 9.11
N GLY A 33 9.99 -6.24 9.51
CA GLY A 33 8.94 -5.73 8.63
C GLY A 33 8.49 -4.34 9.07
N PHE A 34 7.86 -3.62 8.15
CA PHE A 34 7.31 -2.28 8.39
C PHE A 34 5.80 -2.31 8.25
N ALA A 35 5.11 -1.78 9.26
CA ALA A 35 3.67 -1.52 9.20
C ALA A 35 3.42 -0.03 9.00
N VAL A 36 2.70 0.28 7.92
CA VAL A 36 2.20 1.62 7.58
C VAL A 36 0.71 1.65 7.85
N SER A 37 0.27 2.45 8.82
CA SER A 37 -1.14 2.63 9.13
C SER A 37 -1.78 3.64 8.17
N ILE A 38 -3.02 3.36 7.78
CA ILE A 38 -3.87 4.30 7.03
C ILE A 38 -4.91 4.82 8.02
N GLU A 39 -4.80 6.08 8.42
CA GLU A 39 -5.72 6.71 9.38
C GLU A 39 -7.02 7.18 8.68
N GLU A 40 -6.88 7.81 7.52
CA GLU A 40 -8.01 8.33 6.74
C GLU A 40 -8.06 7.67 5.36
N LEU A 41 -9.14 6.92 5.11
CA LEU A 41 -9.41 6.31 3.81
C LEU A 41 -10.39 7.18 3.02
N ASN A 42 -9.90 7.75 1.91
CA ASN A 42 -10.72 8.49 0.96
C ASN A 42 -10.94 7.63 -0.29
N ILE A 43 -12.16 7.11 -0.46
CA ILE A 43 -12.54 6.26 -1.60
C ILE A 43 -12.97 7.14 -2.78
N PHE A 44 -12.37 6.94 -3.95
CA PHE A 44 -12.80 7.63 -5.18
C PHE A 44 -14.19 7.15 -5.62
N LYS A 45 -15.11 8.08 -5.90
CA LYS A 45 -16.46 7.74 -6.39
C LYS A 45 -16.42 6.99 -7.73
N ASN A 46 -15.51 7.40 -8.62
CA ASN A 46 -15.29 6.76 -9.91
C ASN A 46 -13.84 6.23 -9.94
N PRO A 47 -13.62 4.96 -10.29
CA PRO A 47 -12.28 4.44 -10.53
C PRO A 47 -11.55 5.29 -11.58
N ILE A 48 -10.26 5.51 -11.38
CA ILE A 48 -9.43 6.30 -12.30
C ILE A 48 -8.43 5.35 -12.97
N ASP A 49 -8.39 5.33 -14.30
CA ASP A 49 -7.32 4.64 -15.02
C ASP A 49 -6.01 5.45 -14.90
N PRO A 50 -4.94 4.90 -14.28
CA PRO A 50 -3.67 5.61 -14.14
C PRO A 50 -3.06 6.06 -15.47
N LYS A 51 -3.38 5.40 -16.58
CA LYS A 51 -2.91 5.76 -17.92
C LYS A 51 -3.51 7.06 -18.43
N GLU A 52 -4.71 7.45 -17.97
CA GLU A 52 -5.29 8.76 -18.26
C GLU A 52 -4.51 9.92 -17.60
N ILE A 53 -3.78 9.61 -16.52
CA ILE A 53 -3.00 10.59 -15.78
C ILE A 53 -1.56 10.65 -16.29
N LYS A 54 -0.98 9.48 -16.58
CA LYS A 54 0.39 9.30 -17.09
C LYS A 54 0.37 8.22 -18.17
N GLU A 55 0.53 8.61 -19.44
CA GLU A 55 0.45 7.70 -20.60
C GLU A 55 1.34 6.45 -20.46
N ASN A 56 2.59 6.64 -20.01
CA ASN A 56 3.55 5.55 -19.77
C ASN A 56 3.50 5.02 -18.33
N PHE A 57 2.32 4.99 -17.70
CA PHE A 57 2.17 4.46 -16.36
C PHE A 57 2.58 2.98 -16.29
N ARG A 58 3.39 2.66 -15.28
CA ARG A 58 3.74 1.30 -14.90
C ARG A 58 3.56 1.19 -13.38
N PRO A 59 2.86 0.15 -12.88
CA PRO A 59 2.70 -0.03 -11.45
C PRO A 59 4.09 -0.19 -10.79
N PRO A 60 4.39 0.55 -9.72
CA PRO A 60 5.66 0.40 -9.01
C PRO A 60 5.70 -0.96 -8.29
N HIS A 61 6.90 -1.52 -8.12
CA HIS A 61 7.09 -2.74 -7.33
C HIS A 61 6.95 -2.51 -5.82
N THR A 62 7.24 -1.28 -5.36
CA THR A 62 7.07 -0.86 -3.96
C THR A 62 6.19 0.39 -3.89
N PHE A 63 6.78 1.57 -4.03
CA PHE A 63 6.08 2.85 -4.11
C PHE A 63 6.81 3.81 -5.05
N SER A 64 6.13 4.85 -5.48
CA SER A 64 6.70 5.90 -6.34
C SER A 64 6.23 7.25 -5.87
N TYR A 65 7.15 8.22 -5.81
CA TYR A 65 6.77 9.61 -5.66
C TYR A 65 6.07 10.09 -6.93
N ILE A 66 5.06 10.94 -6.76
CA ILE A 66 4.28 11.54 -7.84
C ILE A 66 4.40 13.05 -7.78
N ASP A 67 4.38 13.69 -8.95
CA ASP A 67 4.42 15.14 -9.05
C ASP A 67 3.11 15.78 -8.54
N LYS A 68 3.18 16.98 -7.98
CA LYS A 68 2.00 17.71 -7.48
C LYS A 68 0.94 17.92 -8.57
N ASN A 69 1.32 18.01 -9.84
CA ASN A 69 0.37 18.13 -10.95
C ASN A 69 -0.44 16.85 -11.16
N ILE A 70 0.13 15.67 -10.87
CA ILE A 70 -0.61 14.40 -10.88
C ILE A 70 -1.64 14.39 -9.76
N VAL A 71 -1.25 14.80 -8.55
CA VAL A 71 -2.14 14.89 -7.39
C VAL A 71 -3.36 15.78 -7.69
N LYS A 72 -3.15 16.95 -8.30
CA LYS A 72 -4.24 17.85 -8.69
C LYS A 72 -5.24 17.17 -9.63
N LYS A 73 -4.78 16.49 -10.68
CA LYS A 73 -5.64 15.80 -11.65
C LYS A 73 -6.49 14.70 -11.01
N VAL A 74 -5.96 14.02 -9.99
CA VAL A 74 -6.64 12.95 -9.24
C VAL A 74 -7.70 13.52 -8.30
N ILE A 75 -7.37 14.56 -7.53
CA ILE A 75 -8.28 15.12 -6.53
C ILE A 75 -9.43 15.93 -7.16
N THR A 76 -9.22 16.50 -8.37
CA THR A 76 -10.26 17.29 -9.05
C THR A 76 -11.29 16.48 -9.84
N LYS A 77 -11.09 15.16 -9.97
CA LYS A 77 -12.02 14.25 -10.68
C LYS A 77 -13.01 13.62 -9.70
#